data_AF-A0AAD6PTX9-F1
#
_entry.id   AF-A0AAD6PTX9-F1
#
_cell.length_a   1.000
_cell.length_b   1.000
_cell.length_c   1.000
_cell.angle_alpha   90.00
_cell.angle_beta   90.00
_cell.angle_gamma   90.00
#
_symmetry.space_group_name_H-M   'P 1'
#
loop_
_entity.id
_entity.type
_entity.pdbx_description
1 polymer ?
#
loop_
_entity_poly.entity_id
_entity_poly.type
_entity_poly.pdbx_seq_one_letter_code
_entity_poly.pdbx_strand_id
1 'polypeptide(L)'
;MISQFMIELQGQLEGEDPPKILHLNPRLRGDWSRHPVIEHNTCYRMQWGTAQRCDGLPSRKDEDMLVEEHLRCEKWMRDDNVDSKESKTTCGREQKPEVTWPFPFVEGKLFVLTLRAGVDGYHISVGGRHVTSFPYRPMQRD
;
A
#
# COMPACT_ATOMS: atom_id res chain seq x y z
N MET A 1 -4.59 22.02 -1.31
CA MET A 1 -3.30 21.61 -1.92
C MET A 1 -3.19 20.11 -1.82
N ILE A 2 -2.86 19.45 -2.93
CA ILE A 2 -2.58 18.01 -2.96
C ILE A 2 -1.17 17.80 -2.42
N SER A 3 -1.00 16.87 -1.49
CA SER A 3 0.31 16.50 -0.94
C SER A 3 0.55 15.04 -1.24
N GLN A 4 1.41 14.77 -2.20
CA GLN A 4 1.73 13.44 -2.67
C GLN A 4 3.11 13.43 -3.32
N PHE A 5 3.69 12.24 -3.44
CA PHE A 5 4.81 11.99 -4.35
C PHE A 5 4.53 10.66 -5.05
N MET A 6 5.33 10.35 -6.07
CA MET A 6 5.18 9.11 -6.82
C MET A 6 6.54 8.51 -7.16
N ILE A 7 6.58 7.19 -7.16
CA ILE A 7 7.70 6.40 -7.66
C ILE A 7 7.15 5.49 -8.73
N GLU A 8 7.76 5.54 -9.91
CA GLU A 8 7.38 4.69 -11.04
C GLU A 8 8.56 3.83 -11.47
N LEU A 9 8.29 2.54 -11.66
CA LEU A 9 9.15 1.69 -12.46
C LEU A 9 8.55 1.62 -13.86
N GLN A 10 9.37 1.94 -14.85
CA GLN A 10 8.99 1.91 -16.25
C GLN A 10 9.70 0.73 -16.92
N GLY A 11 8.96 -0.03 -17.71
CA GLY A 11 9.52 -1.02 -18.60
C GLY A 11 10.24 -0.35 -19.77
N GLN A 12 11.05 -1.10 -20.49
CA GLN A 12 11.65 -0.62 -21.73
C GLN A 12 10.88 -1.18 -22.92
N LEU A 13 10.45 -0.30 -23.83
CA LEU A 13 9.84 -0.66 -25.11
C LEU A 13 10.44 0.26 -26.19
N GLU A 14 10.80 -0.29 -27.36
CA GLU A 14 11.23 0.53 -28.49
C GLU A 14 10.01 1.06 -29.26
N GLY A 15 9.98 2.37 -29.53
CA GLY A 15 9.03 2.98 -30.45
C GLY A 15 7.65 3.38 -29.88
N GLU A 16 7.32 3.01 -28.64
CA GLU A 16 6.07 3.40 -27.94
C GLU A 16 6.36 4.00 -26.56
N ASP A 17 5.34 4.60 -25.93
CA ASP A 17 5.42 5.05 -24.53
C ASP A 17 5.65 3.86 -23.58
N PRO A 18 6.69 3.88 -22.74
CA PRO A 18 7.03 2.75 -21.90
C PRO A 18 5.93 2.45 -20.87
N PRO A 19 5.58 1.17 -20.65
CA PRO A 19 4.58 0.82 -19.66
C PRO A 19 5.10 1.09 -18.26
N LYS A 20 4.21 1.60 -17.39
CA LYS A 20 4.49 1.72 -15.96
C LYS A 20 4.17 0.37 -15.31
N ILE A 21 5.22 -0.41 -15.04
CA ILE A 21 5.11 -1.73 -14.42
C ILE A 21 4.88 -1.66 -12.91
N LEU A 22 5.17 -0.49 -12.32
CA LEU A 22 4.75 -0.12 -10.97
C LEU A 22 4.52 1.40 -10.94
N HIS A 23 3.38 1.80 -10.41
CA HIS A 23 3.09 3.18 -10.01
C HIS A 23 2.75 3.16 -8.52
N LEU A 24 3.66 3.63 -7.68
CA LEU A 24 3.47 3.83 -6.25
C LEU A 24 3.18 5.31 -5.99
N ASN A 25 2.01 5.62 -5.44
CA ASN A 25 1.54 6.99 -5.24
C ASN A 25 0.98 7.21 -3.83
N PRO A 26 1.85 7.53 -2.85
CA PRO A 26 1.42 7.95 -1.52
C PRO A 26 0.81 9.36 -1.56
N ARG A 27 -0.45 9.48 -1.13
CA ARG A 27 -1.17 10.75 -0.96
C ARG A 27 -1.27 11.05 0.53
N LEU A 28 -0.45 11.98 1.01
CA LEU A 28 -0.25 12.29 2.43
C LEU A 28 -1.47 12.98 3.04
N ARG A 29 -2.11 13.88 2.30
CA ARG A 29 -3.37 14.55 2.72
C ARG A 29 -4.62 13.81 2.24
N GLY A 30 -4.45 12.63 1.65
CA GLY A 30 -5.51 11.87 1.01
C GLY A 30 -6.00 12.47 -0.31
N ASP A 31 -7.11 11.91 -0.79
CA ASP A 31 -7.87 12.41 -1.93
C ASP A 31 -9.27 12.84 -1.47
N TRP A 32 -10.33 12.34 -2.11
CA TRP A 32 -11.72 12.52 -1.68
C TRP A 32 -11.95 11.97 -0.27
N SER A 33 -11.18 10.96 0.15
CA SER A 33 -11.27 10.36 1.49
C SER A 33 -10.84 11.30 2.61
N ARG A 34 -10.05 12.35 2.29
CA ARG A 34 -9.34 13.21 3.27
C ARG A 34 -8.41 12.46 4.23
N HIS A 35 -8.17 11.17 3.97
CA HIS A 35 -7.30 10.30 4.75
C HIS A 35 -6.08 9.88 3.94
N PRO A 36 -4.90 9.77 4.55
CA PRO A 36 -3.72 9.30 3.85
C PRO A 36 -3.94 7.95 3.18
N VAL A 37 -3.51 7.81 1.94
CA VAL A 37 -3.68 6.58 1.15
C VAL A 37 -2.41 6.30 0.35
N ILE A 38 -2.07 5.02 0.20
CA ILE A 38 -1.08 4.55 -0.76
C ILE A 38 -1.82 3.86 -1.88
N GLU A 39 -1.65 4.37 -3.10
CA GLU A 39 -2.20 3.76 -4.31
C GLU A 39 -1.08 3.06 -5.10
N HIS A 40 -1.34 1.82 -5.49
CA HIS A 40 -0.53 1.06 -6.43
C HIS A 40 -1.30 0.81 -7.71
N ASN A 41 -0.64 0.96 -8.85
CA ASN A 41 -1.22 0.59 -10.12
C ASN A 41 -0.16 0.23 -11.17
N THR A 42 -0.62 -0.20 -12.34
CA THR A 42 0.17 -0.34 -13.57
C THR A 42 -0.50 0.44 -14.68
N CYS A 43 0.28 0.93 -15.64
CA CYS A 43 -0.23 1.59 -16.84
C CYS A 43 0.37 0.95 -18.08
N TYR A 44 -0.47 0.39 -18.93
CA TYR A 44 -0.07 -0.24 -20.20
C TYR A 44 -0.85 0.42 -21.33
N ARG A 45 -0.17 0.79 -22.43
CA ARG A 45 -0.78 1.52 -23.56
C ARG A 45 -1.63 2.72 -23.11
N MET A 46 -1.10 3.51 -22.17
CA MET A 46 -1.78 4.67 -21.57
C MET A 46 -3.09 4.37 -20.84
N GLN A 47 -3.36 3.10 -20.53
CA GLN A 47 -4.52 2.66 -19.75
C GLN A 47 -4.08 2.17 -18.39
N TRP A 48 -4.69 2.73 -17.34
CA TRP A 48 -4.49 2.30 -15.96
C TRP A 48 -5.25 1.01 -15.68
N GLY A 49 -4.64 0.07 -14.97
CA GLY A 49 -5.36 -1.08 -14.42
C GLY A 49 -6.24 -0.71 -13.23
N THR A 50 -6.86 -1.71 -12.61
CA THR A 50 -7.61 -1.55 -11.35
C THR A 50 -6.69 -1.07 -10.25
N ALA A 51 -6.96 0.04 -9.57
CA ALA A 51 -6.08 0.52 -8.50
C ALA A 51 -6.12 -0.39 -7.26
N GLN A 52 -4.95 -0.74 -6.70
CA GLN A 52 -4.87 -1.28 -5.34
C GLN A 52 -4.66 -0.11 -4.38
N ARG A 53 -5.58 0.08 -3.44
CA ARG A 53 -5.57 1.22 -2.52
C ARG A 53 -5.45 0.71 -1.08
N CYS A 54 -4.41 1.16 -0.40
CA CYS A 54 -4.18 0.90 1.01
C CYS A 54 -4.49 2.18 1.79
N ASP A 55 -5.59 2.15 2.54
CA ASP A 55 -6.17 3.30 3.27
C ASP A 55 -5.98 3.19 4.79
N GLY A 56 -5.22 2.20 5.24
CA GLY A 56 -4.92 1.91 6.64
C GLY A 56 -5.70 0.75 7.23
N LEU A 57 -6.65 0.18 6.48
CA LEU A 57 -7.18 -1.13 6.81
C LEU A 57 -6.26 -2.23 6.26
N PRO A 58 -5.99 -3.29 7.04
CA PRO A 58 -5.20 -4.41 6.54
C PRO A 58 -5.97 -5.15 5.45
N SER A 59 -5.28 -5.62 4.42
CA SER A 59 -5.86 -6.56 3.47
C SER A 59 -6.19 -7.89 4.18
N ARG A 60 -7.08 -8.70 3.58
CA ARG A 60 -7.38 -10.04 4.11
C ARG A 60 -6.11 -10.90 4.14
N LYS A 61 -6.04 -11.79 5.14
CA LYS A 61 -4.96 -12.75 5.35
C LYS A 61 -5.21 -14.09 4.63
N ASP A 62 -6.03 -14.08 3.59
CA ASP A 62 -6.30 -15.27 2.78
C ASP A 62 -5.05 -15.57 1.94
N GLU A 63 -4.58 -16.82 1.87
CA GLU A 63 -3.32 -17.18 1.20
C GLU A 63 -3.26 -16.68 -0.25
N ASP A 64 -4.37 -16.77 -0.99
CA ASP A 64 -4.51 -16.27 -2.37
C ASP A 64 -4.38 -14.74 -2.51
N MET A 65 -4.49 -14.01 -1.40
CA MET A 65 -4.42 -12.55 -1.35
C MET A 65 -3.06 -12.03 -0.89
N LEU A 66 -2.19 -12.90 -0.38
CA LEU A 66 -0.82 -12.55 -0.01
C LEU A 66 0.07 -12.40 -1.25
N VAL A 67 1.19 -11.71 -1.08
CA VAL A 67 2.28 -11.65 -2.06
C VAL A 67 3.52 -12.09 -1.30
N GLU A 68 4.06 -13.28 -1.58
CA GLU A 68 5.18 -13.87 -0.82
C GLU A 68 5.00 -13.77 0.70
N GLU A 69 3.88 -14.29 1.22
CA GLU A 69 3.53 -14.24 2.65
C GLU A 69 3.29 -12.84 3.23
N HIS A 70 3.40 -11.77 2.43
CA HIS A 70 3.15 -10.40 2.86
C HIS A 70 1.74 -9.93 2.48
N LEU A 71 1.16 -9.10 3.34
CA LEU A 71 -0.11 -8.44 3.06
C LEU A 71 0.04 -7.44 1.91
N ARG A 72 -1.00 -7.32 1.09
CA ARG A 72 -1.07 -6.25 0.08
C ARG A 72 -1.12 -4.87 0.73
N CYS A 73 -1.84 -4.75 1.85
CA CYS A 73 -1.95 -3.53 2.65
C CYS A 73 -1.78 -3.85 4.13
N GLU A 74 -0.87 -3.16 4.81
CA GLU A 74 -0.74 -3.22 6.26
C GLU A 74 -1.70 -2.26 6.97
N LYS A 75 -1.97 -2.55 8.25
CA LYS A 75 -2.76 -1.65 9.11
C LYS A 75 -1.92 -0.45 9.57
N TRP A 76 -2.52 0.74 9.59
CA TRP A 76 -1.98 1.92 10.26
C TRP A 76 -3.08 2.67 11.02
N MET A 77 -2.67 3.53 11.96
CA MET A 77 -3.57 4.37 12.76
C MET A 77 -4.40 5.27 11.85
N ARG A 78 -5.71 5.32 12.13
CA ARG A 78 -6.70 6.22 11.52
C ARG A 78 -7.45 6.92 12.65
N ASP A 79 -7.77 8.20 12.47
CA ASP A 79 -8.53 8.96 13.48
C ASP A 79 -9.94 8.37 13.71
N ASP A 80 -10.52 7.75 12.68
CA ASP A 80 -11.83 7.06 12.77
C ASP A 80 -11.79 5.75 13.59
N ASN A 81 -10.60 5.29 13.98
CA ASN A 81 -10.43 4.07 14.78
C ASN A 81 -10.59 4.38 16.28
N VAL A 82 -11.68 5.05 16.64
CA VAL A 82 -12.20 5.08 18.00
C VAL A 82 -12.82 3.70 18.24
N ASP A 83 -12.23 2.93 19.14
CA ASP A 83 -12.61 1.56 19.51
C ASP A 83 -14.13 1.28 19.44
N SER A 84 -14.58 0.73 18.32
CA SER A 84 -15.92 0.18 18.18
C SER A 84 -15.93 -1.33 18.47
N LYS A 85 -15.22 -1.75 19.52
CA LYS A 85 -15.33 -3.08 20.13
C LYS A 85 -15.28 -3.02 21.66
N GLU A 86 -16.15 -2.21 22.27
CA GLU A 86 -16.70 -2.61 23.56
C GLU A 86 -17.80 -3.66 23.33
N SER A 87 -17.38 -4.92 23.18
CA SER A 87 -18.27 -6.06 23.37
C SER A 87 -17.94 -6.67 24.72
N LYS A 88 -18.76 -6.36 25.73
CA LYS A 88 -18.76 -7.02 27.04
C LYS A 88 -18.89 -8.53 26.84
N THR A 89 -17.85 -9.31 27.19
CA THR A 89 -17.97 -10.45 28.12
C THR A 89 -16.61 -11.10 28.41
N THR A 90 -16.48 -11.51 29.67
CA THR A 90 -15.57 -12.50 30.28
C THR A 90 -14.12 -12.14 30.59
N CYS A 91 -13.80 -12.25 31.88
CA CYS A 91 -12.45 -12.31 32.45
C CYS A 91 -11.54 -13.27 31.67
N GLY A 92 -10.35 -12.79 31.27
CA GLY A 92 -9.26 -13.66 30.85
C GLY A 92 -8.41 -13.06 29.74
N ARG A 93 -7.19 -12.63 30.13
CA ARG A 93 -6.05 -12.25 29.29
C ARG A 93 -6.11 -10.84 28.70
N GLU A 94 -5.29 -9.94 29.27
CA GLU A 94 -4.89 -8.69 28.62
C GLU A 94 -4.36 -9.00 27.23
N GLN A 95 -5.17 -8.74 26.20
CA GLN A 95 -4.66 -8.69 24.84
C GLN A 95 -3.77 -7.45 24.77
N LYS A 96 -2.46 -7.66 24.56
CA LYS A 96 -1.53 -6.56 24.31
C LYS A 96 -2.13 -5.66 23.23
N PRO A 97 -2.15 -4.33 23.41
CA PRO A 97 -2.70 -3.43 22.40
C PRO A 97 -2.01 -3.73 21.07
N GLU A 98 -2.80 -3.97 20.03
CA GLU A 98 -2.29 -4.17 18.67
C GLU A 98 -1.55 -2.89 18.29
N VAL A 99 -0.21 -2.97 18.22
CA VAL A 99 0.64 -1.80 17.93
C VAL A 99 0.32 -1.34 16.52
N THR A 100 -0.51 -0.31 16.42
CA THR A 100 -0.85 0.35 15.17
C THR A 100 0.09 1.53 14.99
N TRP A 101 0.77 1.56 13.84
CA TRP A 101 1.75 2.59 13.53
C TRP A 101 1.09 3.73 12.73
N PRO A 102 1.64 4.95 12.74
CA PRO A 102 1.09 6.02 11.91
C PRO A 102 1.32 5.77 10.42
N PHE A 103 0.66 6.57 9.59
CA PHE A 103 0.96 6.62 8.16
C PHE A 103 2.46 6.91 7.93
N PRO A 104 3.14 6.18 7.04
CA PRO A 104 4.61 6.16 6.99
C PRO A 104 5.26 7.41 6.38
N PHE A 105 4.47 8.33 5.78
CA PHE A 105 5.00 9.54 5.16
C PHE A 105 4.39 10.80 5.78
N VAL A 106 5.23 11.76 6.15
CA VAL A 106 4.81 13.01 6.78
C VAL A 106 5.55 14.17 6.12
N GLU A 107 4.82 15.25 5.82
CA GLU A 107 5.42 16.46 5.25
C GLU A 107 6.56 16.99 6.13
N GLY A 108 7.66 17.40 5.50
CA GLY A 108 8.83 17.95 6.19
C GLY A 108 9.66 16.92 6.97
N LYS A 109 9.35 15.62 6.91
CA LYS A 109 10.15 14.56 7.54
C LYS A 109 10.91 13.73 6.50
N LEU A 110 12.13 13.32 6.88
CA LEU A 110 12.92 12.36 6.10
C LEU A 110 12.32 10.96 6.24
N PHE A 111 12.45 10.17 5.18
CA PHE A 111 12.06 8.76 5.16
C PHE A 111 13.07 7.93 4.36
N VAL A 112 13.14 6.64 4.67
CA VAL A 112 13.85 5.64 3.86
C VAL A 112 12.80 4.70 3.30
N LEU A 113 12.65 4.69 1.97
CA LEU A 113 11.75 3.79 1.27
C LEU A 113 12.59 2.71 0.59
N THR A 114 12.26 1.45 0.88
CA THR A 114 12.86 0.29 0.23
C THR A 114 11.82 -0.34 -0.68
N LEU A 115 12.14 -0.40 -1.97
CA LEU A 115 11.40 -1.15 -2.97
C LEU A 115 12.18 -2.44 -3.24
N ARG A 116 11.57 -3.60 -2.99
CA ARG A 116 12.13 -4.91 -3.33
C ARG A 116 11.27 -5.55 -4.42
N ALA A 117 11.91 -6.01 -5.49
CA ALA A 117 11.30 -6.90 -6.47
C ALA A 117 11.46 -8.35 -5.98
N GLY A 118 10.35 -9.04 -5.74
CA GLY A 118 10.28 -10.45 -5.42
C GLY A 118 10.08 -11.33 -6.66
N VAL A 119 9.81 -12.60 -6.43
CA VAL A 119 9.29 -13.59 -7.37
C VAL A 119 7.85 -13.25 -7.81
N ASP A 120 6.95 -12.90 -6.87
CA ASP A 120 5.51 -12.74 -7.16
C ASP A 120 5.04 -11.29 -7.17
N GLY A 121 5.86 -10.34 -6.71
CA GLY A 121 5.50 -8.93 -6.72
C GLY A 121 6.53 -7.98 -6.15
N TYR A 122 6.13 -6.72 -6.01
CA TYR A 122 6.92 -5.67 -5.38
C TYR A 122 6.54 -5.51 -3.91
N HIS A 123 7.54 -5.36 -3.05
CA HIS A 123 7.36 -5.14 -1.61
C HIS A 123 7.91 -3.78 -1.21
N ILE A 124 7.09 -2.98 -0.53
CA ILE A 124 7.42 -1.62 -0.11
C ILE A 124 7.57 -1.62 1.40
N SER A 125 8.73 -1.19 1.87
CA SER A 125 9.01 -0.95 3.29
C SER A 125 9.43 0.49 3.51
N VAL A 126 9.02 1.07 4.64
CA VAL A 126 9.41 2.42 5.06
C VAL A 126 10.02 2.36 6.45
N GLY A 127 11.23 2.87 6.61
CA GLY A 127 11.96 2.81 7.89
C GLY A 127 12.20 1.39 8.38
N GLY A 128 12.37 0.43 7.47
CA GLY A 128 12.57 -1.00 7.79
C GLY A 128 11.29 -1.79 8.09
N ARG A 129 10.12 -1.14 8.10
CA ARG A 129 8.83 -1.80 8.30
C ARG A 129 8.12 -2.01 6.97
N HIS A 130 7.64 -3.22 6.71
CA HIS A 130 6.76 -3.51 5.57
C HIS A 130 5.47 -2.67 5.64
N VAL A 131 5.01 -2.15 4.51
CA VAL A 131 3.83 -1.27 4.43
C VAL A 131 2.81 -1.81 3.43
N THR A 132 3.26 -2.21 2.24
CA THR A 132 2.38 -2.72 1.19
C THR A 132 3.15 -3.68 0.29
N SER A 133 2.45 -4.68 -0.24
CA SER A 133 2.94 -5.50 -1.34
C SER A 133 2.00 -5.38 -2.55
N PHE A 134 2.56 -5.40 -3.75
CA PHE A 134 1.82 -5.28 -4.99
C PHE A 134 2.19 -6.43 -5.93
N PRO A 135 1.25 -7.34 -6.24
CA PRO A 135 1.55 -8.49 -7.09
C PRO A 135 1.90 -8.02 -8.51
N TYR A 136 2.79 -8.75 -9.18
CA TYR A 136 3.03 -8.51 -10.60
C TYR A 136 1.74 -8.69 -11.38
N ARG A 137 1.46 -7.75 -12.29
CA ARG A 137 0.34 -7.90 -13.22
C ARG A 137 0.86 -8.46 -14.52
N PRO A 138 0.29 -9.58 -15.01
CA PRO A 138 0.61 -10.04 -16.35
C PRO A 138 0.26 -8.91 -17.32
N MET A 139 1.18 -8.59 -18.21
CA MET A 139 0.83 -7.76 -19.35
C MET A 139 -0.14 -8.58 -20.20
N GLN A 140 -1.38 -8.11 -20.36
CA GLN A 140 -2.30 -8.70 -21.31
C GLN A 140 -1.67 -8.54 -22.69
N ARG A 141 -1.09 -9.63 -23.20
CA ARG A 141 -0.86 -9.79 -24.63
C ARG A 141 -2.20 -10.24 -25.18
N ASP A 142 -2.79 -9.40 -26.03
CA ASP A 142 -3.97 -9.76 -26.82
C ASP A 142 -3.71 -11.07 -27.61
#